data_AF-A0AAX3VCD8-F1
#
_entry.id   AF-A0AAX3VCD8-F1
#
_cell.length_a   1.000
_cell.length_b   1.000
_cell.length_c   1.000
_cell.angle_alpha   90.00
_cell.angle_beta   90.00
_cell.angle_gamma   90.00
#
_symmetry.space_group_name_H-M   'P 1'
#
loop_
_entity.id
_entity.type
_entity.pdbx_description
1 polymer ?
#
loop_
_entity_poly.entity_id
_entity_poly.type
_entity_poly.pdbx_seq_one_letter_code
_entity_poly.pdbx_strand_id
1 'polypeptide(L)'
;MSTTTILDVAQQNLANKQVKASTVYHYLSTLRCLDLCEVPIEQATVGFLHNRLQTVLNQSTRNKHAIALRSMLGVQLKVSKGQPRIYTLAPLTTIHQAIESSRYKMYGFSMLYAGLRLGESVVKQRISGNVMLVDRQMLPNGTLSSAKSSGPVVVPEWFAAEYAQWNPKVTRNTVYLGLQRVGRNAEIEVTPHALRHKFATELVNNGCSPEILRRQLRHHSVQTSLTFYVQTTTDDVETQVKRAFG
;
A
#
# COMPACT_ATOMS: atom_id res chain seq x y z
N MET A 1 35.34 18.38 22.91
CA MET A 1 33.93 18.09 23.23
C MET A 1 33.35 17.40 22.01
N SER A 2 32.86 16.16 22.14
CA SER A 2 32.24 15.47 21.00
C SER A 2 30.97 16.21 20.59
N THR A 3 30.97 16.76 19.39
CA THR A 3 29.82 17.49 18.84
C THR A 3 28.67 16.51 18.64
N THR A 4 27.53 16.74 19.30
CA THR A 4 26.35 15.88 19.16
C THR A 4 25.82 15.94 17.72
N THR A 5 25.67 14.78 17.09
CA THR A 5 25.21 14.69 15.71
C THR A 5 23.68 14.63 15.62
N ILE A 6 23.14 14.85 14.42
CA ILE A 6 21.72 14.62 14.12
C ILE A 6 21.35 13.15 14.37
N LEU A 7 22.25 12.20 14.08
CA LEU A 7 21.98 10.78 14.31
C LEU A 7 21.79 10.47 15.79
N ASP A 8 22.65 11.02 16.65
CA ASP A 8 22.57 10.81 18.11
C ASP A 8 21.23 11.30 18.66
N VAL A 9 20.85 12.54 18.30
CA VAL A 9 19.57 13.14 18.72
C VAL A 9 18.38 12.34 18.18
N ALA A 10 18.44 11.90 16.92
CA ALA A 10 17.39 11.09 16.32
C ALA A 10 17.22 9.75 17.05
N GLN A 11 18.31 9.06 17.38
CA GLN A 11 18.26 7.79 18.11
C GLN A 11 17.69 7.99 19.52
N GLN A 12 18.14 9.03 20.24
CA GLN A 12 17.61 9.38 21.56
C GLN A 12 16.10 9.66 21.52
N ASN A 13 15.65 10.47 20.57
CA ASN A 13 14.24 10.80 20.41
C ASN A 13 13.38 9.61 19.99
N LEU A 14 13.92 8.69 19.19
CA LEU A 14 13.20 7.49 18.78
C LEU A 14 13.14 6.42 19.87
N ALA A 15 14.16 6.31 20.72
CA ALA A 15 14.14 5.43 21.90
C ALA A 15 13.01 5.79 22.87
N ASN A 16 12.70 7.09 22.97
CA ASN A 16 11.62 7.61 23.81
C ASN A 16 10.23 7.53 23.15
N LYS A 17 10.10 6.95 21.94
CA LYS A 17 8.84 6.87 21.20
C LYS A 17 8.37 5.43 21.03
N GLN A 18 7.06 5.21 21.18
CA GLN A 18 6.43 3.93 20.90
C GLN A 18 6.23 3.73 19.38
N VAL A 19 7.32 3.43 18.66
CA VAL A 19 7.33 3.20 17.21
C VAL A 19 7.79 1.78 16.85
N LYS A 20 7.24 1.22 15.77
CA LYS A 20 7.65 -0.11 15.29
C LYS A 20 9.08 -0.08 14.75
N ALA A 21 9.83 -1.16 14.93
CA ALA A 21 11.21 -1.30 14.44
C ALA A 21 11.36 -0.98 12.93
N SER A 22 10.38 -1.38 12.11
CA SER A 22 10.36 -1.03 10.68
C SER A 22 10.24 0.46 10.39
N THR A 23 9.53 1.20 11.26
CA THR A 23 9.41 2.67 11.17
C THR A 23 10.73 3.33 11.55
N VAL A 24 11.37 2.86 12.62
CA VAL A 24 12.71 3.32 13.03
C VAL A 24 13.72 3.12 11.90
N TYR A 25 13.75 1.93 11.29
CA TYR A 25 14.63 1.65 10.15
C TYR A 25 14.41 2.64 8.99
N HIS A 26 13.16 2.91 8.62
CA HIS A 26 12.84 3.87 7.55
C HIS A 26 13.21 5.31 7.91
N TYR A 27 13.06 5.71 9.17
CA TYR A 27 13.44 7.03 9.65
C TYR A 27 14.96 7.19 9.62
N LEU A 28 15.73 6.24 10.14
CA LEU A 28 17.19 6.28 10.06
C LEU A 28 17.70 6.22 8.63
N SER A 29 17.01 5.50 7.74
CA SER A 29 17.31 5.52 6.30
C SER A 29 17.12 6.90 5.68
N THR A 30 16.23 7.75 6.21
CA THR A 30 16.06 9.13 5.74
C THR A 30 17.32 9.95 6.01
N LEU A 31 17.94 9.78 7.18
CA LEU A 31 19.17 10.50 7.51
C LEU A 31 20.31 10.15 6.55
N ARG A 32 20.45 8.85 6.22
CA ARG A 32 21.43 8.39 5.23
C ARG A 32 21.15 8.94 3.83
N CYS A 33 19.90 8.92 3.37
CA CYS A 33 19.54 9.42 2.04
C CYS A 33 19.72 10.93 1.87
N LEU A 34 19.77 11.68 2.97
CA LEU A 34 19.93 13.14 2.96
C LEU A 34 21.33 13.58 3.44
N ASP A 35 22.24 12.63 3.63
CA ASP A 35 23.60 12.86 4.13
C ASP A 35 23.64 13.65 5.45
N LEU A 36 22.75 13.27 6.39
CA LEU A 36 22.56 13.98 7.67
C LEU A 36 23.19 13.28 8.88
N CYS A 37 23.70 12.05 8.75
CA CYS A 37 24.14 11.27 9.91
C CYS A 37 25.21 11.99 10.74
N GLU A 38 26.25 12.50 10.09
CA GLU A 38 27.42 13.13 10.74
C GLU A 38 27.27 14.64 10.94
N VAL A 39 26.12 15.21 10.57
CA VAL A 39 25.91 16.66 10.65
C VAL A 39 25.69 17.06 12.12
N PRO A 40 26.39 18.08 12.64
CA PRO A 40 26.12 18.63 13.97
C PRO A 40 24.68 19.11 14.12
N ILE A 41 24.04 18.82 15.24
CA ILE A 41 22.64 19.21 15.47
C ILE A 41 22.42 20.74 15.39
N GLU A 42 23.42 21.53 15.77
CA GLU A 42 23.40 23.00 15.70
C GLU A 42 23.20 23.53 14.27
N GLN A 43 23.63 22.77 13.26
CA GLN A 43 23.46 23.13 11.84
C GLN A 43 22.08 22.74 11.30
N ALA A 44 21.31 21.93 12.04
CA ALA A 44 20.02 21.38 11.63
C ALA A 44 18.86 22.38 11.67
N THR A 45 19.09 23.61 11.17
CA THR A 45 18.07 24.64 11.03
C THR A 45 16.99 24.21 10.03
N VAL A 46 15.79 24.79 10.15
CA VAL A 46 14.67 24.53 9.22
C VAL A 46 15.09 24.85 7.77
N GLY A 47 15.83 25.93 7.56
CA GLY A 47 16.35 26.32 6.23
C GLY A 47 17.33 25.30 5.67
N PHE A 48 18.29 24.85 6.48
CA PHE A 48 19.25 23.81 6.08
C PHE A 48 18.55 22.50 5.70
N LEU A 49 17.64 22.02 6.53
CA LEU A 49 16.89 20.79 6.28
C LEU A 49 15.96 20.93 5.06
N HIS A 50 15.38 22.11 4.85
CA HIS A 50 14.60 22.40 3.65
C HIS A 50 15.44 22.26 2.39
N ASN A 51 16.63 22.85 2.35
CA ASN A 51 17.53 22.75 1.21
C ASN A 51 17.98 21.31 0.96
N ARG A 52 18.26 20.54 2.02
CA ARG A 52 18.54 19.10 1.90
C ARG A 52 17.36 18.33 1.33
N LEU A 53 16.13 18.65 1.71
CA LEU A 53 14.94 18.01 1.15
C LEU A 53 14.73 18.32 -0.35
N GLN A 54 15.20 19.48 -0.84
CA GLN A 54 15.07 19.82 -2.26
C GLN A 54 15.90 18.92 -3.19
N THR A 55 16.93 18.24 -2.67
CA THR A 55 17.70 17.24 -3.45
C THR A 55 16.83 16.05 -3.86
N VAL A 56 15.74 15.79 -3.14
CA VAL A 56 14.79 14.72 -3.44
C VAL A 56 13.76 15.23 -4.44
N LEU A 57 13.85 14.78 -5.70
CA LEU A 57 12.99 15.23 -6.80
C LEU A 57 11.52 14.85 -6.63
N ASN A 58 11.24 13.62 -6.16
CA ASN A 58 9.87 13.16 -6.01
C ASN A 58 9.20 13.79 -4.77
N GLN A 59 8.14 14.56 -4.98
CA GLN A 59 7.43 15.27 -3.92
C GLN A 59 6.88 14.36 -2.80
N SER A 60 6.37 13.17 -3.14
CA SER A 60 5.86 12.21 -2.15
C SER A 60 6.99 11.65 -1.28
N THR A 61 8.13 11.33 -1.90
CA THR A 61 9.34 10.90 -1.18
C THR A 61 9.88 12.02 -0.30
N ARG A 62 9.91 13.26 -0.81
CA ARG A 62 10.29 14.46 -0.05
C ARG A 62 9.39 14.66 1.17
N ASN A 63 8.07 14.56 1.00
CA ASN A 63 7.10 14.64 2.09
C ASN A 63 7.34 13.54 3.14
N LYS A 64 7.62 12.30 2.71
CA LYS A 64 7.97 11.20 3.61
C LYS A 64 9.20 11.53 4.45
N HIS A 65 10.26 12.05 3.83
CA HIS A 65 11.47 12.45 4.54
C HIS A 65 11.21 13.62 5.50
N ALA A 66 10.44 14.63 5.09
CA ALA A 66 10.05 15.74 5.95
C ALA A 66 9.29 15.25 7.21
N ILE A 67 8.35 14.31 7.06
CA ILE A 67 7.62 13.71 8.19
C ILE A 67 8.57 12.94 9.12
N ALA A 68 9.51 12.17 8.55
CA ALA A 68 10.51 11.47 9.34
C ALA A 68 11.39 12.43 10.13
N LEU A 69 11.87 13.52 9.52
CA LEU A 69 12.66 14.56 10.18
C LEU A 69 11.89 15.27 11.28
N ARG A 70 10.61 15.65 11.05
CA ARG A 70 9.73 16.17 12.11
C ARG A 70 9.68 15.23 13.32
N SER A 71 9.53 13.93 13.05
CA SER A 71 9.46 12.93 14.12
C SER A 71 10.79 12.69 14.83
N MET A 72 11.92 12.70 14.11
CA MET A 72 13.23 12.43 14.70
C MET A 72 13.80 13.63 15.44
N LEU A 73 13.57 14.85 14.95
CA LEU A 73 14.26 16.06 15.41
C LEU A 73 13.32 17.10 16.06
N GLY A 74 12.00 16.89 16.02
CA GLY A 74 11.03 17.86 16.57
C GLY A 74 10.88 19.15 15.77
N VAL A 75 11.47 19.22 14.57
CA VAL A 75 11.45 20.41 13.69
C VAL A 75 10.12 20.55 12.93
N GLN A 76 9.74 21.77 12.55
CA GLN A 76 8.53 22.04 11.76
C GLN A 76 8.81 22.10 10.24
N LEU A 77 8.94 20.90 9.65
CA LEU A 77 8.86 20.57 8.21
C LEU A 77 7.73 21.18 7.37
N LYS A 78 7.84 21.96 6.29
CA LYS A 78 6.65 22.12 5.39
C LYS A 78 6.39 20.81 4.62
N VAL A 79 5.14 20.33 4.60
CA VAL A 79 4.71 19.13 3.85
C VAL A 79 3.60 19.53 2.88
N SER A 80 3.81 19.31 1.59
CA SER A 80 2.82 19.64 0.56
C SER A 80 1.73 18.57 0.49
N LYS A 81 0.51 18.93 0.06
CA LYS A 81 -0.53 17.93 -0.24
C LYS A 81 -0.03 17.00 -1.35
N GLY A 82 -0.13 15.69 -1.15
CA GLY A 82 0.19 14.71 -2.19
C GLY A 82 -0.87 14.74 -3.28
N GLN A 83 -0.46 14.60 -4.55
CA GLN A 83 -1.41 14.36 -5.62
C GLN A 83 -1.91 12.91 -5.56
N PRO A 84 -3.22 12.67 -5.72
CA PRO A 84 -3.75 11.32 -5.82
C PRO A 84 -3.19 10.63 -7.08
N ARG A 85 -2.84 9.35 -6.98
CA ARG A 85 -2.45 8.58 -8.17
C ARG A 85 -3.69 8.24 -8.98
N ILE A 86 -3.64 8.53 -10.27
CA ILE A 86 -4.65 8.10 -11.23
C ILE A 86 -4.18 6.77 -11.82
N TYR A 87 -5.02 5.74 -11.72
CA TYR A 87 -4.74 4.43 -12.28
C TYR A 87 -5.57 4.22 -13.54
N THR A 88 -4.93 4.08 -14.69
CA THR A 88 -5.59 3.62 -15.92
C THR A 88 -5.54 2.10 -15.95
N LEU A 89 -6.53 1.46 -15.33
CA LEU A 89 -6.57 0.00 -15.18
C LEU A 89 -7.24 -0.64 -16.40
N ALA A 90 -6.63 -1.69 -16.94
CA ALA A 90 -7.23 -2.51 -17.99
C ALA A 90 -8.57 -3.14 -17.54
N PRO A 91 -9.43 -3.57 -18.49
CA PRO A 91 -10.66 -4.31 -18.17
C PRO A 91 -10.39 -5.52 -17.27
N LEU A 92 -11.35 -5.86 -16.40
CA LEU A 92 -11.21 -6.98 -15.45
C LEU A 92 -10.91 -8.29 -16.17
N THR A 93 -11.56 -8.52 -17.31
CA THR A 93 -11.39 -9.72 -18.15
C THR A 93 -9.97 -9.83 -18.70
N THR A 94 -9.40 -8.74 -19.21
CA THR A 94 -8.01 -8.70 -19.70
C THR A 94 -7.02 -9.01 -18.58
N ILE A 95 -7.20 -8.41 -17.40
CA ILE A 95 -6.34 -8.68 -16.24
C ILE A 95 -6.49 -10.14 -15.77
N HIS A 96 -7.72 -10.66 -15.76
CA HIS A 96 -8.01 -12.06 -15.41
C HIS A 96 -7.20 -13.00 -16.32
N GLN A 97 -7.36 -12.88 -17.64
CA GLN A 97 -6.74 -13.77 -18.63
C GLN A 97 -5.20 -13.72 -18.56
N ALA A 98 -4.63 -12.53 -18.41
CA ALA A 98 -3.18 -12.35 -18.27
C ALA A 98 -2.63 -13.08 -17.03
N ILE A 99 -3.36 -13.02 -15.90
CA ILE A 99 -2.92 -13.67 -14.66
C ILE A 99 -3.19 -15.17 -14.66
N GLU A 100 -4.31 -15.59 -15.25
CA GLU A 100 -4.74 -16.99 -15.30
C GLU A 100 -3.71 -17.91 -15.95
N SER A 101 -3.12 -17.46 -17.06
CA SER A 101 -2.06 -18.18 -17.78
C SER A 101 -0.72 -18.23 -17.03
N SER A 102 -0.59 -17.52 -15.91
CA SER A 102 0.67 -17.39 -15.18
C SER A 102 0.79 -18.37 -14.01
N ARG A 103 2.02 -18.79 -13.70
CA ARG A 103 2.31 -19.51 -12.44
C ARG A 103 2.01 -18.70 -11.17
N TYR A 104 1.70 -17.41 -11.32
CA TYR A 104 1.35 -16.50 -10.23
C TYR A 104 -0.17 -16.33 -10.08
N LYS A 105 -0.98 -17.12 -10.83
CA LYS A 105 -2.45 -17.08 -10.88
C LYS A 105 -3.07 -16.79 -9.51
N MET A 106 -2.88 -17.70 -8.55
CA MET A 106 -3.54 -17.60 -7.25
C MET A 106 -3.08 -16.43 -6.38
N TYR A 107 -1.83 -15.97 -6.53
CA TYR A 107 -1.37 -14.76 -5.84
C TYR A 107 -2.03 -13.52 -6.44
N GLY A 108 -2.05 -13.40 -7.77
CA GLY A 108 -2.71 -12.30 -8.48
C GLY A 108 -4.21 -12.28 -8.20
N PHE A 109 -4.87 -13.43 -8.30
CA PHE A 109 -6.31 -13.58 -8.02
C PHE A 109 -6.67 -13.25 -6.57
N SER A 110 -5.83 -13.62 -5.60
CA SER A 110 -6.02 -13.21 -4.21
C SER A 110 -6.05 -11.68 -4.04
N MET A 111 -5.29 -10.95 -4.85
CA MET A 111 -5.29 -9.49 -4.83
C MET A 111 -6.45 -8.89 -5.64
N LEU A 112 -6.80 -9.53 -6.76
CA LEU A 112 -7.84 -9.08 -7.70
C LEU A 112 -9.28 -9.38 -7.25
N TYR A 113 -9.51 -10.51 -6.57
CA TYR A 113 -10.85 -10.99 -6.19
C TYR A 113 -11.11 -11.00 -4.68
N ALA A 114 -10.06 -10.84 -3.87
CA ALA A 114 -10.18 -10.78 -2.40
C ALA A 114 -9.51 -9.52 -1.82
N GLY A 115 -8.97 -8.65 -2.68
CA GLY A 115 -8.36 -7.40 -2.27
C GLY A 115 -7.19 -7.59 -1.31
N LEU A 116 -6.46 -8.71 -1.34
CA LEU A 116 -5.32 -8.93 -0.44
C LEU A 116 -4.17 -7.97 -0.75
N ARG A 117 -3.36 -7.65 0.27
CA ARG A 117 -2.05 -7.04 0.06
C ARG A 117 -1.05 -8.11 -0.35
N LEU A 118 0.04 -7.73 -1.03
CA LEU A 118 1.11 -8.67 -1.41
C LEU A 118 1.62 -9.54 -0.24
N GLY A 119 1.78 -8.95 0.94
CA GLY A 119 2.21 -9.71 2.13
C GLY A 119 1.16 -10.71 2.61
N GLU A 120 -0.13 -10.43 2.40
CA GLU A 120 -1.25 -11.30 2.79
C GLU A 120 -1.43 -12.43 1.77
N SER A 121 -1.20 -12.17 0.47
CA SER A 121 -1.38 -13.14 -0.62
C SER A 121 -0.35 -14.27 -0.63
N VAL A 122 0.83 -14.05 -0.04
CA VAL A 122 1.88 -15.08 0.08
C VAL A 122 1.73 -15.94 1.34
N VAL A 123 0.68 -15.72 2.11
CA VAL A 123 0.32 -16.53 3.29
C VAL A 123 -1.02 -17.20 3.01
N LYS A 124 -1.11 -18.51 3.30
CA LYS A 124 -2.37 -19.25 3.17
C LYS A 124 -3.34 -18.76 4.22
N GLN A 125 -4.36 -18.02 3.82
CA GLN A 125 -5.43 -17.56 4.69
C GLN A 125 -6.43 -18.71 4.93
N ARG A 126 -7.13 -18.65 6.06
CA ARG A 126 -8.20 -19.63 6.34
C ARG A 126 -9.41 -19.27 5.48
N ILE A 127 -10.05 -20.27 4.90
CA ILE A 127 -11.25 -20.08 4.07
C ILE A 127 -12.30 -21.11 4.48
N SER A 128 -13.56 -20.70 4.56
CA SER A 128 -14.72 -21.55 4.82
C SER A 128 -15.85 -21.11 3.88
N GLY A 129 -16.31 -22.03 3.02
CA GLY A 129 -17.14 -21.66 1.88
C GLY A 129 -16.47 -20.58 1.04
N ASN A 130 -17.19 -19.48 0.81
CA ASN A 130 -16.70 -18.31 0.07
C ASN A 130 -16.21 -17.15 0.99
N VAL A 131 -15.95 -17.44 2.26
CA VAL A 131 -15.47 -16.44 3.23
C VAL A 131 -14.03 -16.73 3.62
N MET A 132 -13.14 -15.79 3.28
CA MET A 132 -11.72 -15.82 3.61
C MET A 132 -11.43 -14.96 4.84
N LEU A 133 -10.84 -15.55 5.88
CA LEU A 133 -10.38 -14.83 7.06
C LEU A 133 -8.94 -14.37 6.86
N VAL A 134 -8.76 -13.08 6.64
CA VAL A 134 -7.44 -12.46 6.45
C VAL A 134 -6.96 -11.93 7.79
N ASP A 135 -5.96 -12.59 8.38
CA ASP A 135 -5.43 -12.26 9.71
C ASP A 135 -3.90 -12.25 9.79
N ARG A 136 -3.22 -12.72 8.75
CA ARG A 136 -1.76 -12.91 8.72
C ARG A 136 -1.14 -12.31 7.47
N GLN A 137 0.11 -11.89 7.58
CA GLN A 137 0.91 -11.38 6.48
C GLN A 137 2.38 -11.77 6.61
N MET A 138 3.07 -11.83 5.48
CA MET A 138 4.52 -11.95 5.40
C MET A 138 5.16 -10.56 5.31
N LEU A 139 6.03 -10.26 6.27
CA LEU A 139 6.84 -9.05 6.26
C LEU A 139 7.94 -9.12 5.18
N PRO A 140 8.53 -7.99 4.76
CA PRO A 140 9.59 -7.98 3.74
C PRO A 140 10.81 -8.85 4.09
N ASN A 141 11.09 -9.03 5.39
CA ASN A 141 12.17 -9.87 5.90
C ASN A 141 11.82 -11.37 5.94
N GLY A 142 10.63 -11.78 5.47
CA GLY A 142 10.20 -13.17 5.48
C GLY A 142 9.61 -13.65 6.80
N THR A 143 9.42 -12.77 7.79
CA THR A 143 8.77 -13.14 9.06
C THR A 143 7.24 -13.09 8.93
N LEU A 144 6.57 -14.13 9.46
CA LEU A 144 5.13 -14.15 9.60
C LEU A 144 4.69 -13.21 10.74
N SER A 145 3.70 -12.37 10.47
CA SER A 145 3.17 -11.41 11.44
C SER A 145 1.66 -11.31 11.32
N SER A 146 1.00 -10.76 12.34
CA SER A 146 -0.41 -10.41 12.25
C SER A 146 -0.62 -9.34 11.17
N ALA A 147 -1.73 -9.44 10.45
CA ALA A 147 -2.10 -8.45 9.45
C ALA A 147 -2.31 -7.09 10.12
N LYS A 148 -2.01 -6.00 9.39
CA LYS A 148 -2.27 -4.63 9.88
C LYS A 148 -3.77 -4.37 10.14
N SER A 149 -4.60 -5.16 9.50
CA SER A 149 -6.06 -5.13 9.56
C SER A 149 -6.53 -6.56 9.37
N SER A 150 -7.28 -7.09 10.33
CA SER A 150 -7.87 -8.43 10.24
C SER A 150 -9.36 -8.34 9.93
N GLY A 151 -9.89 -9.37 9.26
CA GLY A 151 -11.32 -9.47 9.04
C GLY A 151 -11.72 -10.50 7.99
N PRO A 152 -13.01 -10.89 7.97
CA PRO A 152 -13.56 -11.74 6.93
C PRO A 152 -13.67 -10.97 5.61
N VAL A 153 -13.51 -11.69 4.51
CA VAL A 153 -13.63 -11.19 3.14
C VAL A 153 -14.48 -12.17 2.36
N VAL A 154 -15.57 -11.70 1.78
CA VAL A 154 -16.39 -12.51 0.88
C VAL A 154 -15.74 -12.50 -0.50
N VAL A 155 -15.57 -13.66 -1.11
CA VAL A 155 -14.92 -13.85 -2.42
C VAL A 155 -15.82 -14.65 -3.37
N PRO A 156 -15.57 -14.66 -4.69
CA PRO A 156 -16.32 -15.50 -5.61
C PRO A 156 -16.16 -17.00 -5.28
N GLU A 157 -17.24 -17.78 -5.43
CA GLU A 157 -17.26 -19.22 -5.08
C GLU A 157 -16.24 -20.04 -5.88
N TRP A 158 -16.14 -19.80 -7.18
CA TRP A 158 -15.17 -20.45 -8.05
C TRP A 158 -13.72 -20.20 -7.55
N PHE A 159 -13.42 -18.97 -7.15
CA PHE A 159 -12.11 -18.61 -6.63
C PHE A 159 -11.86 -19.26 -5.27
N ALA A 160 -12.88 -19.33 -4.41
CA ALA A 160 -12.79 -19.99 -3.12
C ALA A 160 -12.46 -21.47 -3.26
N ALA A 161 -13.12 -22.17 -4.20
CA ALA A 161 -12.88 -23.58 -4.48
C ALA A 161 -11.44 -23.84 -4.94
N GLU A 162 -10.94 -23.05 -5.90
CA GLU A 162 -9.53 -23.14 -6.34
C GLU A 162 -8.56 -22.78 -5.21
N TYR A 163 -8.85 -21.69 -4.47
CA TYR A 163 -8.01 -21.22 -3.39
C TYR A 163 -7.91 -22.25 -2.27
N ALA A 164 -8.98 -22.96 -1.93
CA ALA A 164 -9.01 -23.95 -0.86
C ALA A 164 -7.95 -25.04 -1.08
N GLN A 165 -7.78 -25.51 -2.31
CA GLN A 165 -6.84 -26.57 -2.69
C GLN A 165 -5.40 -26.06 -2.90
N TRP A 166 -5.25 -24.76 -3.18
CA TRP A 166 -3.96 -24.17 -3.48
C TRP A 166 -3.12 -23.84 -2.24
N ASN A 167 -1.78 -23.94 -2.32
CA ASN A 167 -0.88 -23.49 -1.26
C ASN A 167 0.22 -22.55 -1.80
N PRO A 168 0.52 -21.43 -1.11
CA PRO A 168 1.61 -20.55 -1.49
C PRO A 168 2.96 -21.22 -1.25
N LYS A 169 3.85 -21.11 -2.24
CA LYS A 169 5.21 -21.70 -2.27
C LYS A 169 6.29 -20.68 -2.64
N VAL A 170 5.89 -19.45 -2.99
CA VAL A 170 6.76 -18.44 -3.59
C VAL A 170 6.89 -17.26 -2.65
N THR A 171 8.11 -16.71 -2.57
CA THR A 171 8.40 -15.55 -1.72
C THR A 171 7.74 -14.28 -2.26
N ARG A 172 7.55 -13.32 -1.35
CA ARG A 172 6.96 -12.00 -1.62
C ARG A 172 7.57 -11.29 -2.83
N ASN A 173 8.90 -11.22 -2.91
CA ASN A 173 9.59 -10.50 -3.99
C ASN A 173 9.44 -11.21 -5.33
N THR A 174 9.48 -12.54 -5.35
CA THR A 174 9.31 -13.32 -6.58
C THR A 174 7.89 -13.18 -7.13
N VAL A 175 6.86 -13.12 -6.27
CA VAL A 175 5.49 -12.81 -6.70
C VAL A 175 5.40 -11.40 -7.29
N TYR A 176 6.00 -10.40 -6.63
CA TYR A 176 6.00 -9.02 -7.12
C TYR A 176 6.61 -8.91 -8.53
N LEU A 177 7.84 -9.41 -8.71
CA LEU A 177 8.54 -9.38 -9.98
C LEU A 177 7.83 -10.23 -11.05
N GLY A 178 7.27 -11.36 -10.64
CA GLY A 178 6.50 -12.25 -11.49
C GLY A 178 5.26 -11.57 -12.09
N LEU A 179 4.47 -10.91 -11.25
CA LEU A 179 3.29 -10.16 -11.67
C LEU A 179 3.65 -8.97 -12.58
N GLN A 180 4.73 -8.25 -12.27
CA GLN A 180 5.22 -7.19 -13.16
C GLN A 180 5.60 -7.72 -14.54
N ARG A 181 6.21 -8.92 -14.61
CA ARG A 181 6.53 -9.57 -15.89
C ARG A 181 5.27 -9.97 -16.65
N VAL A 182 4.26 -10.51 -15.97
CA VAL A 182 2.95 -10.81 -16.56
C VAL A 182 2.34 -9.56 -17.17
N GLY A 183 2.32 -8.44 -16.42
CA GLY A 183 1.79 -7.17 -16.92
C GLY A 183 2.56 -6.66 -18.14
N ARG A 184 3.89 -6.71 -18.11
CA ARG A 184 4.72 -6.30 -19.25
C ARG A 184 4.42 -7.13 -20.51
N ASN A 185 4.29 -8.44 -20.38
CA ASN A 185 4.02 -9.32 -21.51
C ASN A 185 2.63 -9.12 -22.12
N ALA A 186 1.67 -8.69 -21.30
CA ALA A 186 0.30 -8.39 -21.73
C ALA A 186 0.08 -6.89 -21.98
N GLU A 187 1.13 -6.07 -21.93
CA GLU A 187 1.08 -4.61 -22.09
C GLU A 187 0.06 -3.89 -21.18
N ILE A 188 -0.13 -4.41 -19.96
CA ILE A 188 -1.06 -3.88 -18.96
C ILE A 188 -0.41 -3.71 -17.58
N GLU A 189 -0.94 -2.82 -16.75
CA GLU A 189 -0.43 -2.64 -15.39
C GLU A 189 -0.88 -3.78 -14.46
N VAL A 190 0.02 -4.74 -14.22
CA VAL A 190 -0.17 -5.83 -13.25
C VAL A 190 0.82 -5.68 -12.10
N THR A 191 0.48 -4.82 -11.15
CA THR A 191 1.20 -4.70 -9.88
C THR A 191 0.29 -5.09 -8.72
N PRO A 192 0.82 -5.58 -7.59
CA PRO A 192 0.00 -5.90 -6.42
C PRO A 192 -0.93 -4.79 -5.97
N HIS A 193 -0.48 -3.54 -6.09
CA HIS A 193 -1.30 -2.40 -5.73
C HIS A 193 -2.38 -2.14 -6.78
N ALA A 194 -2.05 -2.20 -8.08
CA ALA A 194 -3.01 -2.06 -9.17
C ALA A 194 -4.12 -3.12 -9.10
N LEU A 195 -3.80 -4.38 -8.80
CA LEU A 195 -4.79 -5.45 -8.65
C LEU A 195 -5.75 -5.20 -7.49
N ARG A 196 -5.23 -4.80 -6.32
CA ARG A 196 -6.06 -4.42 -5.18
C ARG A 196 -6.89 -3.17 -5.48
N HIS A 197 -6.37 -2.23 -6.27
CA HIS A 197 -7.13 -1.07 -6.75
C HIS A 197 -8.25 -1.49 -7.71
N LYS A 198 -7.99 -2.44 -8.62
CA LYS A 198 -8.99 -2.98 -9.53
C LYS A 198 -10.14 -3.62 -8.77
N PHE A 199 -9.84 -4.46 -7.77
CA PHE A 199 -10.85 -5.04 -6.89
C PHE A 199 -11.78 -3.97 -6.29
N ALA A 200 -11.20 -2.91 -5.72
CA ALA A 200 -11.96 -1.83 -5.11
C ALA A 200 -12.80 -1.04 -6.14
N THR A 201 -12.21 -0.76 -7.31
CA THR A 201 -12.87 -0.04 -8.41
C THR A 201 -14.05 -0.84 -8.95
N GLU A 202 -13.90 -2.14 -9.15
CA GLU A 202 -14.99 -3.01 -9.58
C GLU A 202 -16.14 -3.03 -8.56
N LEU A 203 -15.85 -3.10 -7.26
CA LEU A 203 -16.91 -3.01 -6.25
C LEU A 203 -17.66 -1.66 -6.32
N VAL A 204 -16.94 -0.54 -6.43
CA VAL A 204 -17.55 0.79 -6.53
C VAL A 204 -18.40 0.92 -7.79
N ASN A 205 -17.87 0.49 -8.94
CA ASN A 205 -18.58 0.55 -10.23
C ASN A 205 -19.85 -0.31 -10.23
N ASN A 206 -19.89 -1.38 -9.44
CA ASN A 206 -21.08 -2.20 -9.23
C ASN A 206 -22.00 -1.68 -8.10
N GLY A 207 -21.84 -0.42 -7.67
CA GLY A 207 -22.74 0.24 -6.72
C GLY A 207 -22.51 -0.15 -5.25
N CYS A 208 -21.36 -0.71 -4.91
CA CYS A 208 -21.04 -1.10 -3.53
C CYS A 208 -20.96 0.14 -2.61
N SER A 209 -21.61 0.06 -1.44
CA SER A 209 -21.54 1.16 -0.47
C SER A 209 -20.13 1.32 0.12
N PRO A 210 -19.72 2.54 0.51
CA PRO A 210 -18.40 2.78 1.09
C PRO A 210 -18.09 1.94 2.33
N GLU A 211 -19.11 1.59 3.11
CA GLU A 211 -18.96 0.75 4.31
C GLU A 211 -18.68 -0.72 3.96
N ILE A 212 -19.37 -1.27 2.95
CA ILE A 212 -19.09 -2.62 2.47
C ILE A 212 -17.68 -2.67 1.87
N LEU A 213 -17.30 -1.67 1.07
CA LEU A 213 -15.95 -1.55 0.52
C LEU A 213 -14.88 -1.47 1.63
N ARG A 214 -15.11 -0.66 2.67
CA ARG A 214 -14.21 -0.57 3.84
C ARG A 214 -14.01 -1.93 4.50
N ARG A 215 -15.09 -2.68 4.73
CA ARG A 215 -15.05 -4.02 5.33
C ARG A 215 -14.29 -5.00 4.44
N GLN A 216 -14.61 -5.06 3.15
CA GLN A 216 -13.95 -5.95 2.18
C GLN A 216 -12.44 -5.66 2.03
N LEU A 217 -12.05 -4.38 2.01
CA LEU A 217 -10.64 -3.99 1.97
C LEU A 217 -9.94 -4.01 3.33
N ARG A 218 -10.70 -4.19 4.43
CA ARG A 218 -10.19 -4.17 5.81
C ARG A 218 -9.46 -2.85 6.08
N HIS A 219 -10.07 -1.72 5.73
CA HIS A 219 -9.53 -0.40 5.99
C HIS A 219 -9.98 0.11 7.36
N HIS A 220 -9.07 0.75 8.10
CA HIS A 220 -9.36 1.34 9.41
C HIS A 220 -10.33 2.53 9.32
N SER A 221 -10.33 3.26 8.21
CA SER A 221 -11.22 4.40 7.99
C SER A 221 -11.88 4.39 6.60
N VAL A 222 -13.13 4.85 6.54
CA VAL A 222 -13.88 5.05 5.28
C VAL A 222 -13.18 6.07 4.38
N GLN A 223 -12.59 7.13 4.97
CA GLN A 223 -11.83 8.15 4.23
C GLN A 223 -10.71 7.54 3.39
N THR A 224 -10.04 6.50 3.90
CA THR A 224 -9.02 5.77 3.14
C THR A 224 -9.63 5.15 1.90
N SER A 225 -10.80 4.53 2.01
CA SER A 225 -11.51 3.98 0.86
C SER A 225 -11.93 5.09 -0.12
N LEU A 226 -12.59 6.15 0.34
CA LEU A 226 -13.11 7.19 -0.55
C LEU A 226 -12.01 7.97 -1.29
N THR A 227 -10.91 8.30 -0.61
CA THR A 227 -9.80 9.10 -1.20
C THR A 227 -9.09 8.37 -2.35
N PHE A 228 -9.18 7.04 -2.41
CA PHE A 228 -8.46 6.24 -3.40
C PHE A 228 -9.33 5.70 -4.55
N TYR A 229 -10.66 5.74 -4.43
CA TYR A 229 -11.55 4.96 -5.32
C TYR A 229 -12.66 5.74 -6.01
N VAL A 230 -12.97 6.96 -5.56
CA VAL A 230 -14.00 7.79 -6.21
C VAL A 230 -13.34 8.67 -7.26
N GLN A 231 -13.02 8.07 -8.41
CA GLN A 231 -12.86 8.84 -9.65
C GLN A 231 -14.24 8.94 -10.31
N THR A 232 -15.20 9.58 -9.63
CA THR A 232 -16.49 9.88 -10.25
C THR A 232 -16.26 10.89 -11.35
N THR A 233 -16.54 10.50 -12.57
CA THR A 233 -16.67 11.43 -13.68
C THR A 233 -18.01 12.16 -13.61
N THR A 234 -18.14 13.27 -14.32
CA THR A 234 -19.43 13.98 -14.43
C THR A 234 -20.53 13.07 -14.99
N ASP A 235 -20.16 12.19 -15.93
CA ASP A 235 -21.06 11.22 -16.56
C ASP A 235 -21.59 10.18 -15.57
N ASP A 236 -20.74 9.75 -14.62
CA ASP A 236 -21.16 8.86 -13.53
C ASP A 236 -22.20 9.53 -12.64
N VAL A 237 -22.00 10.81 -12.32
CA VAL A 237 -22.94 11.59 -11.51
C VAL A 237 -24.27 11.73 -12.23
N GLU A 238 -24.27 12.09 -13.52
CA GLU A 238 -25.49 12.23 -14.31
C GLU A 238 -26.26 10.92 -14.42
N THR A 239 -25.55 9.80 -14.67
CA THR A 239 -26.15 8.46 -14.74
C THR A 239 -26.80 8.06 -13.42
N GLN A 240 -26.14 8.33 -12.29
CA GLN A 240 -26.69 8.00 -10.97
C GLN A 240 -27.86 8.90 -10.60
N VAL A 241 -27.81 10.21 -10.90
CA VAL A 241 -28.93 11.13 -10.68
C VAL A 241 -30.15 10.73 -11.52
N LYS A 242 -29.95 10.38 -12.80
CA LYS A 242 -31.01 9.83 -13.66
C LYS A 242 -31.59 8.53 -13.11
N ARG A 243 -30.77 7.60 -12.62
CA ARG A 243 -31.28 6.37 -11.99
C ARG A 243 -32.07 6.61 -10.70
N ALA A 244 -31.67 7.61 -9.92
CA ALA A 244 -32.25 7.87 -8.61
C ALA A 244 -33.55 8.69 -8.69
N PHE A 245 -33.67 9.59 -9.67
CA PHE A 245 -34.73 10.60 -9.73
C PHE A 245 -35.36 10.79 -11.11
N GLY A 246 -34.88 10.10 -12.15
CA GLY A 246 -35.41 10.15 -13.53
C GLY A 246 -36.16 8.89 -13.90
#